data_AF-A0A6G1ATZ5-F1
#
_entry.id   AF-A0A6G1ATZ5-F1
#
_cell.length_a   1.000
_cell.length_b   1.000
_cell.length_c   1.000
_cell.angle_alpha   90.00
_cell.angle_beta   90.00
_cell.angle_gamma   90.00
#
_symmetry.space_group_name_H-M   'P 1'
#
loop_
_entity.id
_entity.type
_entity.pdbx_description
1 polymer ?
#
loop_
_entity_poly.entity_id
_entity_poly.type
_entity_poly.pdbx_seq_one_letter_code
_entity_poly.pdbx_strand_id
1 'polypeptide(L)'
;ETSSSSLKVGASVFIGVGAVTMFMGFLGCIGAIKEVRCLLGLYFVFLLLILIVQVVAGVVFYFNMGKLKEEMGNIVTKLIEDYKDGQEDRLQDAWDYVQAQVRCCGWASFYNWTANAELMNRTRVTYPCSCEDEEDRGDLVKKGFCEAPGGNSTDGGNNPELWPVYREGCMEKVQVWLQENMGIILGVCVGVAVIEV
;
A
#
# COMPACT_ATOMS: atom_id res chain seq x y z
N GLU A 1 15.12 -2.00 11.19
CA GLU A 1 14.61 -1.01 12.17
C GLU A 1 13.64 0.04 11.63
N THR A 2 13.93 0.80 10.55
CA THR A 2 13.06 1.93 10.13
C THR A 2 11.70 1.51 9.54
N SER A 3 11.61 0.38 8.84
CA SER A 3 10.37 -0.06 8.18
C SER A 3 9.25 -0.46 9.17
N SER A 4 9.62 -1.11 10.28
CA SER A 4 8.66 -1.51 11.32
C SER A 4 7.99 -0.32 12.01
N SER A 5 8.73 0.77 12.21
CA SER A 5 8.21 1.98 12.87
C SER A 5 7.12 2.67 12.04
N SER A 6 7.30 2.78 10.73
CA SER A 6 6.35 3.44 9.83
C SER A 6 4.99 2.73 9.80
N LEU A 7 4.97 1.40 9.81
CA LEU A 7 3.71 0.64 9.87
C LEU A 7 3.03 0.74 11.23
N LYS A 8 3.80 0.70 12.33
CA LYS A 8 3.24 0.91 13.67
C LYS A 8 2.55 2.26 13.76
N VAL A 9 3.18 3.30 13.21
CA VAL A 9 2.58 4.64 13.12
C VAL A 9 1.30 4.61 12.30
N GLY A 10 1.31 4.01 11.10
CA GLY A 10 0.11 3.90 10.25
C GLY A 10 -1.04 3.16 10.96
N ALA A 11 -0.77 2.03 11.60
CA ALA A 11 -1.75 1.27 12.35
C ALA A 11 -2.34 2.07 13.53
N SER A 12 -1.50 2.78 14.30
CA SER A 12 -1.96 3.64 15.39
C SER A 12 -2.88 4.78 14.89
N VAL A 13 -2.58 5.35 13.72
CA VAL A 13 -3.44 6.36 13.09
C VAL A 13 -4.81 5.77 12.75
N PHE A 14 -4.87 4.61 12.08
CA PHE A 14 -6.16 3.98 11.75
C PHE A 14 -6.99 3.63 12.98
N ILE A 15 -6.36 3.12 14.04
CA ILE A 15 -7.04 2.84 15.31
C ILE A 15 -7.60 4.13 15.91
N GLY A 16 -6.83 5.22 15.91
CA GLY A 16 -7.27 6.53 16.40
C GLY A 16 -8.46 7.07 15.61
N VAL A 17 -8.40 7.03 14.28
CA VAL A 17 -9.50 7.46 13.40
C VAL A 17 -10.76 6.63 13.65
N GLY A 18 -10.64 5.31 13.77
CA GLY A 18 -11.76 4.41 14.08
C GLY A 18 -12.41 4.70 15.44
N ALA A 19 -11.60 4.95 16.47
CA ALA A 19 -12.11 5.29 17.80
C ALA A 19 -12.86 6.64 17.82
N VAL A 20 -12.30 7.66 17.15
CA VAL A 20 -12.91 8.99 17.07
C VAL A 20 -14.22 8.94 16.28
N THR A 21 -14.26 8.24 15.14
CA THR A 21 -15.47 8.09 14.33
C THR A 21 -16.58 7.36 15.10
N MET A 22 -16.25 6.28 15.82
CA MET A 22 -17.22 5.58 16.67
C MET A 22 -17.77 6.48 17.78
N PHE A 23 -16.90 7.26 18.43
CA PHE A 23 -17.31 8.21 19.48
C PHE A 23 -18.22 9.31 18.93
N MET A 24 -17.90 9.88 17.76
CA MET A 24 -18.75 10.88 17.10
C MET A 24 -20.11 10.32 16.74
N GLY A 25 -20.19 9.09 16.25
CA GLY A 25 -21.45 8.41 15.98
C GLY A 25 -22.32 8.28 17.22
N PHE A 26 -21.72 7.93 18.37
CA PHE A 26 -22.45 7.83 19.64
C PHE A 26 -22.99 9.20 20.12
N LEU A 27 -22.17 10.25 20.04
CA LEU A 27 -22.60 11.61 20.39
C LEU A 27 -23.72 12.12 19.49
N GLY A 28 -23.63 11.86 18.17
CA GLY A 28 -24.68 12.20 17.21
C GLY A 28 -26.00 11.50 17.54
N CYS A 29 -25.96 10.18 17.77
CA CYS A 29 -27.13 9.38 18.13
C CYS A 29 -27.78 9.86 19.45
N ILE A 30 -27.00 10.09 20.51
CA ILE A 30 -27.54 10.57 21.79
C ILE A 30 -28.06 12.00 21.67
N GLY A 31 -27.33 12.88 20.98
CA GLY A 31 -27.72 14.28 20.77
C GLY A 31 -29.07 14.39 20.09
N ALA A 32 -29.33 13.54 19.09
CA ALA A 32 -30.62 13.46 18.40
C ALA A 32 -31.74 12.91 19.30
N ILE A 33 -31.52 11.78 19.99
CA ILE A 33 -32.55 11.14 20.81
C ILE A 33 -32.94 11.99 22.03
N LYS A 34 -31.97 12.64 22.68
CA LYS A 34 -32.17 13.42 23.90
C LYS A 34 -32.45 14.89 23.64
N GLU A 35 -32.48 15.31 22.37
CA GLU A 35 -32.70 16.69 21.93
C GLU A 35 -31.76 17.71 22.61
N VAL A 36 -30.54 17.28 22.96
CA VAL A 36 -29.56 18.11 23.69
C VAL A 36 -28.81 18.97 22.68
N ARG A 37 -29.27 20.22 22.52
CA ARG A 37 -28.68 21.20 21.60
C ARG A 37 -27.16 21.37 21.74
N CYS A 38 -26.63 21.27 22.96
CA CYS A 38 -25.20 21.37 23.23
C CYS A 38 -24.40 20.21 22.59
N LEU A 39 -24.91 18.96 22.67
CA LEU A 39 -24.26 17.80 22.05
C LEU A 39 -24.30 17.87 20.53
N LEU A 40 -25.42 18.33 19.97
CA LEU A 40 -25.56 18.53 18.52
C LEU A 40 -24.64 19.65 18.01
N GLY A 41 -24.48 20.72 18.80
CA GLY A 41 -23.53 21.80 18.50
C GLY A 41 -22.08 21.34 18.51
N LEU A 42 -21.68 20.51 19.49
CA LEU A 42 -20.33 19.91 19.53
C LEU A 42 -20.09 19.02 18.32
N TYR A 43 -21.06 18.16 17.98
CA TYR A 43 -20.98 17.30 16.79
C TYR A 43 -20.75 18.13 15.51
N PHE A 44 -21.51 19.20 15.32
CA PHE A 44 -21.34 20.10 14.17
C PHE A 44 -19.96 20.77 14.13
N VAL A 45 -19.44 21.24 15.27
CA VAL A 45 -18.09 21.83 15.34
C VAL A 45 -17.02 20.80 14.96
N PHE A 46 -17.15 19.55 15.40
CA PHE A 46 -16.21 18.51 15.03
C PHE A 46 -16.26 18.14 13.55
N LEU A 47 -17.45 18.06 12.94
CA LEU A 47 -17.59 17.85 11.50
C LEU A 47 -16.91 18.97 10.71
N LEU A 48 -17.11 20.24 11.10
CA LEU A 48 -16.43 21.37 10.48
C LEU A 48 -14.90 21.28 10.59
N LEU A 49 -14.37 20.85 11.75
CA LEU A 49 -12.94 20.65 11.93
C LEU A 49 -12.40 19.53 11.03
N ILE A 50 -13.14 18.43 10.88
CA ILE A 50 -12.77 17.33 9.98
C ILE A 50 -12.73 17.83 8.52
N LEU A 51 -13.74 18.59 8.09
CA LEU A 51 -13.78 19.18 6.74
C LEU A 51 -12.55 20.05 6.47
N ILE A 52 -12.16 20.90 7.43
CA ILE A 52 -10.95 21.74 7.30
C ILE A 52 -9.70 20.86 7.17
N VAL A 53 -9.58 19.82 8.00
CA VAL A 53 -8.44 18.88 7.94
C VAL A 53 -8.40 18.14 6.59
N GLN A 54 -9.54 17.72 6.04
CA GLN A 54 -9.61 17.06 4.73
C GLN A 54 -9.14 17.97 3.61
N VAL A 55 -9.58 19.24 3.59
CA VAL A 55 -9.15 20.23 2.59
C VAL A 55 -7.64 20.48 2.71
N VAL A 56 -7.14 20.70 3.93
CA VAL A 56 -5.70 20.92 4.16
C VAL A 56 -4.90 19.68 3.74
N ALA A 57 -5.32 18.48 4.10
CA ALA A 57 -4.66 17.23 3.73
C ALA A 57 -4.63 17.04 2.21
N GLY A 58 -5.73 17.31 1.51
CA GLY A 58 -5.81 17.23 0.05
C GLY A 58 -4.86 18.22 -0.63
N VAL A 59 -4.79 19.46 -0.15
CA VAL A 59 -3.86 20.48 -0.66
C VAL A 59 -2.40 20.07 -0.40
N VAL A 60 -2.09 19.63 0.81
CA VAL A 60 -0.73 19.17 1.17
C VAL A 60 -0.32 17.96 0.32
N PHE A 61 -1.22 17.00 0.12
CA PHE A 61 -0.99 15.82 -0.73
C PHE A 61 -0.69 16.24 -2.18
N TYR A 62 -1.48 17.14 -2.75
CA TYR A 62 -1.28 17.63 -4.11
C TYR A 62 0.10 18.27 -4.29
N PHE A 63 0.53 19.15 -3.38
CA PHE A 63 1.83 19.82 -3.49
C PHE A 63 3.03 18.92 -3.19
N ASN A 64 2.86 17.93 -2.29
CA ASN A 64 3.96 17.07 -1.85
C ASN A 64 3.96 15.68 -2.51
N MET A 65 3.16 15.47 -3.57
CA MET A 65 3.02 14.16 -4.21
C MET A 65 4.37 13.60 -4.68
N GLY A 66 5.24 14.45 -5.25
CA GLY A 66 6.58 14.03 -5.69
C GLY A 66 7.47 13.54 -4.53
N LYS A 67 7.45 14.26 -3.41
CA LYS A 67 8.20 13.86 -2.21
C LYS A 67 7.66 12.58 -1.60
N LEU A 68 6.33 12.42 -1.55
CA LEU A 68 5.71 11.19 -1.05
C LEU A 68 6.11 9.98 -1.91
N LYS A 69 6.14 10.15 -3.23
CA LYS A 69 6.59 9.11 -4.17
C LYS A 69 8.04 8.67 -3.91
N GLU A 70 8.92 9.61 -3.62
CA GLU A 70 10.32 9.32 -3.28
C GLU A 70 10.44 8.59 -1.94
N GLU A 71 9.78 9.09 -0.89
CA GLU A 71 9.78 8.47 0.44
C GLU A 71 9.24 7.03 0.40
N MET A 72 8.14 6.81 -0.33
CA MET A 72 7.58 5.47 -0.54
C MET A 72 8.55 4.57 -1.29
N GLY A 73 9.23 5.09 -2.30
CA GLY A 73 10.28 4.36 -3.01
C GLY A 73 11.42 3.93 -2.11
N ASN A 74 11.87 4.79 -1.21
CA ASN A 74 12.92 4.46 -0.24
C ASN A 74 12.47 3.39 0.76
N ILE A 75 11.22 3.44 1.21
CA ILE A 75 10.64 2.43 2.12
C ILE A 75 10.54 1.08 1.42
N VAL A 76 9.98 1.06 0.21
CA VAL A 76 9.80 -0.17 -0.58
C VAL A 76 11.13 -0.78 -0.99
N THR A 77 12.10 0.04 -1.41
CA THR A 77 13.43 -0.46 -1.81
C THR A 77 14.13 -1.11 -0.61
N LYS A 78 14.09 -0.48 0.57
CA LYS A 78 14.62 -1.09 1.80
C LYS A 78 13.90 -2.37 2.20
N LEU A 79 12.58 -2.42 2.03
CA LEU A 79 11.80 -3.63 2.26
C LEU A 79 12.25 -4.77 1.33
N ILE A 80 12.48 -4.47 0.05
CA ILE A 80 12.98 -5.44 -0.94
C ILE A 80 14.38 -5.91 -0.56
N GLU A 81 15.29 -5.01 -0.16
CA GLU A 81 16.64 -5.35 0.28
C GLU A 81 16.63 -6.27 1.52
N ASP A 82 15.75 -6.00 2.48
CA ASP A 82 15.60 -6.75 3.73
C ASP A 82 14.65 -7.97 3.60
N TYR A 83 14.11 -8.24 2.41
CA TYR A 83 13.17 -9.35 2.19
C TYR A 83 13.86 -10.70 2.39
N LYS A 84 13.22 -11.62 3.13
CA LYS A 84 13.78 -12.95 3.44
C LYS A 84 12.75 -14.04 3.21
N ASP A 85 13.19 -15.15 2.65
CA ASP A 85 12.30 -16.28 2.35
C ASP A 85 11.88 -16.99 3.64
N GLY A 86 10.58 -17.27 3.78
CA GLY A 86 10.02 -17.95 4.96
C GLY A 86 10.01 -17.14 6.26
N GLN A 87 10.36 -15.85 6.23
CA GLN A 87 10.16 -14.97 7.38
C GLN A 87 8.70 -14.50 7.43
N GLU A 88 8.03 -14.72 8.56
CA GLU A 88 6.71 -14.11 8.80
C GLU A 88 6.85 -12.62 9.12
N ASP A 89 6.83 -11.79 8.08
CA ASP A 89 6.81 -10.33 8.21
C ASP A 89 5.56 -9.76 7.54
N ARG A 90 4.75 -9.04 8.33
CA ARG A 90 3.51 -8.41 7.85
C ARG A 90 3.75 -7.39 6.72
N LEU A 91 4.93 -6.78 6.69
CA LEU A 91 5.29 -5.83 5.65
C LEU A 91 5.65 -6.55 4.34
N GLN A 92 6.35 -7.68 4.42
CA GLN A 92 6.59 -8.53 3.25
C GLN A 92 5.26 -9.05 2.69
N ASP A 93 4.36 -9.52 3.56
CA ASP A 93 3.01 -9.96 3.19
C ASP A 93 2.19 -8.87 2.49
N ALA A 94 2.21 -7.65 3.04
CA ALA A 94 1.50 -6.51 2.46
C ALA A 94 2.09 -6.12 1.11
N TRP A 95 3.41 -6.19 0.95
CA TRP A 95 4.08 -5.91 -0.30
C TRP A 95 3.80 -6.96 -1.37
N ASP A 96 3.86 -8.24 -1.00
CA ASP A 96 3.48 -9.36 -1.87
C ASP A 96 2.03 -9.23 -2.35
N TYR A 97 1.13 -8.82 -1.46
CA TYR A 97 -0.26 -8.52 -1.83
C TYR A 97 -0.38 -7.36 -2.82
N VAL A 98 0.35 -6.26 -2.61
CA VAL A 98 0.34 -5.11 -3.52
C VAL A 98 0.81 -5.51 -4.91
N GLN A 99 1.92 -6.26 -5.01
CA GLN A 99 2.48 -6.70 -6.29
C GLN A 99 1.52 -7.62 -7.05
N ALA A 100 0.91 -8.59 -6.36
CA ALA A 100 -0.06 -9.49 -6.94
C ALA A 100 -1.36 -8.76 -7.37
N GLN A 101 -1.85 -7.84 -6.55
CA GLN A 101 -3.10 -7.11 -6.82
C GLN A 101 -2.96 -6.08 -7.95
N VAL A 102 -1.82 -5.40 -8.01
CA VAL A 102 -1.54 -4.32 -8.98
C VAL A 102 -0.87 -4.86 -10.25
N ARG A 103 -0.45 -6.14 -10.27
CA ARG A 103 0.23 -6.81 -11.40
C ARG A 103 1.48 -6.06 -11.82
N CYS A 104 2.38 -5.91 -10.88
CA CYS A 104 3.62 -5.18 -11.02
C CYS A 104 4.75 -5.87 -10.27
N CYS A 105 5.99 -5.58 -10.64
CA CYS A 105 7.14 -6.12 -9.93
C CYS A 105 8.15 -5.03 -9.59
N GLY A 106 8.54 -4.98 -8.30
CA GLY A 106 9.43 -3.96 -7.79
C GLY A 106 8.78 -2.57 -7.73
N TRP A 107 9.55 -1.57 -7.28
CA TRP A 107 9.03 -0.20 -7.17
C TRP A 107 9.00 0.51 -8.52
N ALA A 108 10.17 0.71 -9.12
CA ALA A 108 10.32 1.32 -10.45
C ALA A 108 10.40 0.28 -11.56
N SER A 109 10.98 -0.89 -11.26
CA SER A 109 11.12 -2.00 -12.20
C SER A 109 11.38 -3.31 -11.45
N PHE A 110 11.17 -4.45 -12.11
CA PHE A 110 11.51 -5.76 -11.58
C PHE A 110 13.00 -5.88 -11.18
N TYR A 111 13.90 -5.11 -11.82
CA TYR A 111 15.31 -5.03 -11.45
C TYR A 111 15.55 -4.55 -10.00
N ASN A 112 14.60 -3.90 -9.34
CA ASN A 112 14.77 -3.54 -7.93
C ASN A 112 15.05 -4.77 -7.03
N TRP A 113 14.58 -5.95 -7.42
CA TRP A 113 14.83 -7.20 -6.70
C TRP A 113 16.27 -7.69 -6.79
N THR A 114 17.08 -7.19 -7.72
CA THR A 114 18.52 -7.55 -7.76
C THR A 114 19.31 -6.93 -6.61
N ALA A 115 18.75 -5.96 -5.89
CA ALA A 115 19.33 -5.41 -4.68
C ALA A 115 19.22 -6.39 -3.49
N ASN A 116 18.32 -7.37 -3.56
CA ASN A 116 18.19 -8.39 -2.52
C ASN A 116 19.32 -9.43 -2.63
N ALA A 117 20.21 -9.43 -1.65
CA ALA A 117 21.34 -10.35 -1.62
C ALA A 117 20.94 -11.82 -1.43
N GLU A 118 19.85 -12.09 -0.69
CA GLU A 118 19.37 -13.45 -0.44
C GLU A 118 18.86 -14.11 -1.73
N LEU A 119 18.10 -13.36 -2.54
CA LEU A 119 17.59 -13.77 -3.84
C LEU A 119 18.72 -13.98 -4.85
N MET A 120 19.66 -13.02 -4.93
CA MET A 120 20.74 -13.05 -5.92
C MET A 120 21.83 -14.10 -5.61
N ASN A 121 21.98 -14.50 -4.35
CA ASN A 121 22.94 -15.53 -3.94
C ASN A 121 22.43 -16.97 -4.17
N ARG A 122 21.17 -17.15 -4.60
CA ARG A 122 20.65 -18.49 -4.95
C ARG A 122 21.27 -18.98 -6.26
N THR A 123 21.62 -20.26 -6.29
CA THR A 123 22.21 -20.92 -7.47
C THR A 123 21.16 -21.24 -8.54
N ARG A 124 19.90 -21.39 -8.14
CA ARG A 124 18.76 -21.58 -9.04
C ARG A 124 18.19 -20.23 -9.45
N VAL A 125 17.59 -20.19 -10.64
CA VAL A 125 16.83 -19.01 -11.08
C VAL A 125 15.57 -18.90 -10.22
N THR A 126 15.56 -17.93 -9.33
CA THR A 126 14.47 -17.68 -8.39
C THR A 126 13.99 -16.24 -8.49
N TYR A 127 12.71 -16.02 -8.27
CA TYR A 127 12.09 -14.70 -8.35
C TYR A 127 11.03 -14.55 -7.25
N PRO A 128 10.61 -13.32 -6.90
CA PRO A 128 9.53 -13.10 -5.95
C PRO A 128 8.23 -13.69 -6.50
N CYS A 129 7.63 -14.62 -5.77
CA CYS A 129 6.42 -15.30 -6.22
C CYS A 129 5.25 -14.34 -6.49
N SER A 130 5.18 -13.22 -5.75
CA SER A 130 4.17 -12.18 -5.90
C SER A 130 4.26 -11.40 -7.21
N CYS A 131 5.39 -11.50 -7.92
CA CYS A 131 5.61 -10.87 -9.22
C CYS A 131 5.21 -11.75 -10.43
N GLU A 132 4.79 -12.99 -10.20
CA GLU A 132 4.57 -13.98 -11.26
C GLU A 132 3.49 -13.51 -12.26
N ASP A 133 3.84 -13.54 -13.55
CA ASP A 133 2.97 -13.18 -14.67
C ASP A 133 2.22 -14.43 -15.19
N GLU A 134 1.38 -15.00 -14.33
CA GLU A 134 0.54 -16.16 -14.64
C GLU A 134 -0.95 -15.76 -14.75
N GLU A 135 -1.64 -16.29 -15.75
CA GLU A 135 -3.08 -16.07 -15.96
C GLU A 135 -3.96 -16.87 -14.97
N ASP A 136 -3.44 -17.98 -14.42
CA ASP A 136 -4.24 -18.94 -13.67
C ASP A 136 -4.20 -18.67 -12.16
N ARG A 137 -5.28 -18.04 -11.68
CA ARG A 137 -5.48 -17.63 -10.29
C ARG A 137 -5.84 -18.80 -9.41
N GLY A 138 -4.88 -19.25 -8.60
CA GLY A 138 -5.24 -19.60 -7.23
C GLY A 138 -5.57 -18.31 -6.47
N ASP A 139 -6.65 -18.29 -5.68
CA ASP A 139 -7.02 -17.15 -4.80
C ASP A 139 -5.96 -16.80 -3.73
N LEU A 140 -4.89 -17.60 -3.66
CA LEU A 140 -3.82 -17.48 -2.68
C LEU A 140 -2.62 -16.76 -3.30
N VAL A 141 -2.29 -15.59 -2.74
CA VAL A 141 -1.04 -14.88 -3.03
C VAL A 141 0.12 -15.79 -2.65
N LYS A 142 0.93 -16.20 -3.64
CA LYS A 142 2.16 -16.94 -3.40
C LYS A 142 3.19 -15.98 -2.80
N LYS A 143 3.78 -16.38 -1.67
CA LYS A 143 4.76 -15.60 -0.91
C LYS A 143 6.15 -16.21 -1.04
N GLY A 144 7.17 -15.43 -0.73
CA GLY A 144 8.56 -15.88 -0.76
C GLY A 144 9.13 -15.94 -2.17
N PHE A 145 10.13 -16.82 -2.35
CA PHE A 145 10.80 -16.98 -3.63
C PHE A 145 10.38 -18.26 -4.37
N CYS A 146 10.02 -18.09 -5.63
CA CYS A 146 9.59 -19.15 -6.55
C CYS A 146 10.73 -19.51 -7.50
N GLU A 147 10.81 -20.78 -7.90
CA GLU A 147 11.80 -21.26 -8.88
C GLU A 147 11.21 -21.23 -10.29
N ALA A 148 11.99 -20.74 -11.27
CA ALA A 148 11.55 -20.71 -12.66
C ALA A 148 11.58 -22.11 -13.30
N PRO A 149 10.53 -22.53 -14.04
CA PRO A 149 10.51 -23.81 -14.72
C PRO A 149 11.57 -23.84 -15.83
N GLY A 150 12.57 -24.73 -15.69
CA GLY A 150 13.66 -24.90 -16.68
C GLY A 150 15.01 -24.31 -16.26
N GLY A 151 15.15 -23.81 -15.03
CA GLY A 151 16.41 -23.30 -14.46
C GLY A 151 17.46 -24.37 -14.14
N ASN A 152 17.90 -25.16 -15.14
CA ASN A 152 19.13 -25.94 -15.03
C ASN A 152 20.31 -25.02 -15.40
N SER A 153 20.69 -24.12 -14.50
CA SER A 153 21.78 -23.18 -14.74
C SER A 153 23.13 -23.89 -14.69
N THR A 154 23.79 -24.00 -15.84
CA THR A 154 25.23 -24.30 -15.97
C THR A 154 26.10 -23.04 -15.85
N ASP A 155 25.47 -21.86 -15.88
CA ASP A 155 26.09 -20.57 -15.58
C ASP A 155 25.70 -20.10 -14.17
N GLY A 156 26.68 -19.66 -13.40
CA GLY A 156 26.51 -19.30 -11.99
C GLY A 156 25.73 -18.01 -11.81
N GLY A 157 24.50 -18.12 -11.30
CA GLY A 157 23.77 -17.00 -10.70
C GLY A 157 22.29 -16.92 -11.08
N ASN A 158 21.56 -16.14 -10.31
CA ASN A 158 20.15 -15.86 -10.53
C ASN A 158 20.00 -14.71 -11.55
N ASN A 159 19.88 -15.03 -12.85
CA ASN A 159 19.81 -14.01 -13.90
C ASN A 159 18.39 -13.42 -14.04
N PRO A 160 18.19 -12.10 -13.83
CA PRO A 160 16.87 -11.45 -13.85
C PRO A 160 16.14 -11.50 -15.19
N GLU A 161 16.85 -11.66 -16.30
CA GLU A 161 16.24 -11.68 -17.63
C GLU A 161 15.39 -12.93 -17.89
N LEU A 162 15.63 -14.02 -17.15
CA LEU A 162 14.87 -15.27 -17.25
C LEU A 162 13.64 -15.30 -16.33
N TRP A 163 13.37 -14.25 -15.55
CA TRP A 163 12.25 -14.25 -14.62
C TRP A 163 10.90 -14.11 -15.34
N PRO A 164 9.94 -15.04 -15.13
CA PRO A 164 8.58 -14.95 -15.68
C PRO A 164 7.71 -14.02 -14.82
N VAL A 165 8.06 -12.73 -14.80
CA VAL A 165 7.46 -11.71 -13.93
C VAL A 165 6.95 -10.51 -14.70
N TYR A 166 6.04 -9.75 -14.07
CA TYR A 166 5.62 -8.44 -14.57
C TYR A 166 6.83 -7.52 -14.76
N ARG A 167 6.98 -6.95 -15.97
CA ARG A 167 8.12 -6.06 -16.28
C ARG A 167 7.92 -4.62 -15.78
N GLU A 168 6.68 -4.21 -15.58
CA GLU A 168 6.32 -2.86 -15.13
C GLU A 168 6.46 -2.71 -13.60
N GLY A 169 6.98 -1.56 -13.18
CA GLY A 169 7.09 -1.22 -11.76
C GLY A 169 5.77 -0.79 -11.14
N CYS A 170 5.60 -1.07 -9.84
CA CYS A 170 4.36 -0.76 -9.12
C CYS A 170 4.07 0.74 -9.05
N MET A 171 5.10 1.57 -9.01
CA MET A 171 4.97 3.02 -9.01
C MET A 171 4.21 3.52 -10.24
N GLU A 172 4.55 3.03 -11.43
CA GLU A 172 3.91 3.44 -12.68
C GLU A 172 2.49 2.87 -12.77
N LYS A 173 2.31 1.57 -12.47
CA LYS A 173 0.98 0.94 -12.44
C LYS A 173 0.01 1.64 -11.49
N VAL A 174 0.46 2.02 -10.28
CA VAL A 174 -0.36 2.77 -9.32
C VAL A 174 -0.70 4.15 -9.87
N GLN A 175 0.23 4.84 -10.53
CA GLN A 175 -0.06 6.14 -11.14
C GLN A 175 -1.09 6.02 -12.27
N VAL A 176 -0.97 5.02 -13.14
CA VAL A 176 -1.95 4.75 -14.20
C VAL A 176 -3.31 4.42 -13.60
N TRP A 177 -3.37 3.53 -12.60
CA TRP A 177 -4.61 3.18 -11.92
C TRP A 177 -5.28 4.41 -11.28
N LEU A 178 -4.50 5.28 -10.63
CA LEU A 178 -4.99 6.53 -10.05
C LEU A 178 -5.58 7.47 -11.11
N GLN A 179 -4.93 7.59 -12.27
CA GLN A 179 -5.42 8.44 -13.36
C GLN A 179 -6.72 7.89 -13.98
N GLU A 180 -6.79 6.59 -14.20
CA GLU A 180 -7.98 5.93 -14.75
C GLU A 180 -9.17 5.98 -13.79
N ASN A 181 -8.92 5.88 -12.47
CA ASN A 181 -9.95 5.85 -11.44
C ASN A 181 -10.15 7.18 -10.72
N MET A 182 -9.50 8.26 -11.19
CA MET A 182 -9.54 9.57 -10.54
C MET A 182 -10.97 10.08 -10.36
N GLY A 183 -11.86 9.83 -11.34
CA GLY A 183 -13.27 10.20 -11.24
C GLY A 183 -14.01 9.52 -10.09
N ILE A 184 -13.73 8.24 -9.84
CA ILE A 184 -14.33 7.48 -8.73
C ILE A 184 -13.81 8.02 -7.40
N ILE A 185 -12.50 8.25 -7.30
CA ILE A 185 -11.86 8.77 -6.08
C ILE A 185 -12.42 10.15 -5.73
N LEU A 186 -12.47 11.07 -6.70
CA LEU A 186 -13.06 12.39 -6.51
C LEU A 186 -14.54 12.30 -6.13
N GLY A 187 -15.28 11.38 -6.75
CA GLY A 187 -16.69 11.13 -6.41
C GLY A 187 -16.88 10.69 -4.96
N VAL A 188 -16.03 9.77 -4.46
CA VAL A 188 -16.05 9.34 -3.05
C VAL A 188 -15.70 10.51 -2.13
N CYS A 189 -14.66 11.28 -2.44
CA CYS A 189 -14.27 12.45 -1.64
C CYS A 189 -15.38 13.50 -1.55
N VAL A 190 -16.04 13.81 -2.68
CA VAL A 190 -17.18 14.74 -2.70
C VAL A 190 -18.36 14.16 -1.93
N GLY A 191 -18.64 12.87 -2.06
CA GLY A 191 -19.70 12.19 -1.31
C GLY A 191 -19.48 12.27 0.20
N VAL A 192 -18.25 12.03 0.66
CA VAL A 192 -17.88 12.20 2.08
C VAL A 192 -18.08 13.65 2.53
N ALA A 193 -17.57 14.62 1.76
CA ALA A 193 -17.71 16.03 2.10
C ALA A 193 -19.19 16.50 2.16
N VAL A 194 -20.06 15.96 1.31
CA VAL A 194 -21.51 16.25 1.33
C VAL A 194 -22.19 15.59 2.53
N ILE A 195 -21.75 14.40 2.96
CA ILE A 195 -22.30 13.74 4.17
C ILE A 195 -21.87 14.47 5.45
N GLU A 196 -20.68 15.09 5.43
CA GLU A 196 -20.15 15.85 6.56
C GLU A 196 -20.80 17.24 6.76
N VAL A 197 -21.43 17.81 5.73
CA VAL A 197 -22.05 19.16 5.73
C VAL A 197 -23.56 19.07 5.90
#